data_AF-A0A1G6CU25-F1
#
_entry.id   AF-A0A1G6CU25-F1
#
_cell.length_a   1.000
_cell.length_b   1.000
_cell.length_c   1.000
_cell.angle_alpha   90.00
_cell.angle_beta   90.00
_cell.angle_gamma   90.00
#
_symmetry.space_group_name_H-M   'P 1'
#
loop_
_entity.id
_entity.type
_entity.pdbx_description
1 polymer ?
#
loop_
_entity_poly.entity_id
_entity_poly.type
_entity_poly.pdbx_seq_one_letter_code
_entity_poly.pdbx_strand_id
1 'polypeptide(L)'
;MSCLQKGDCYGRDEHKGNVSVISNDGTFDIFKHFGFQSGRDVDKFADASGEMKVVDGKISYKIAENGVPYITTGTNAYFSLKVEQTVDLGSHTLFICEPTAMEVLSDTSSCTYEYYQNNIKPKPEAVGTTPKGETVWRCRICGYEWVGEELPDDFICPICKHPKADFEKVVR
;
A
#
# COMPACT_ATOMS: atom_id res chain seq x y z
N MET A 1 -10.75 -1.71 -3.10
CA MET A 1 -10.40 -2.55 -1.94
C MET A 1 -9.27 -3.49 -2.33
N SER A 2 -8.13 -3.39 -1.67
CA SER A 2 -7.07 -4.40 -1.82
C SER A 2 -7.55 -5.70 -1.16
N CYS A 3 -7.23 -6.85 -1.76
CA CYS A 3 -7.32 -8.11 -1.02
C CYS A 3 -6.33 -7.97 0.15
N LEU A 4 -6.80 -8.24 1.36
CA LEU A 4 -6.05 -8.02 2.59
C LEU A 4 -5.57 -9.34 3.23
N GLN A 5 -6.18 -10.47 2.87
CA GLN A 5 -5.78 -11.81 3.29
C GLN A 5 -5.81 -12.80 2.13
N LYS A 6 -5.06 -13.90 2.31
CA LYS A 6 -4.91 -14.99 1.34
C LYS A 6 -6.27 -15.69 1.15
N GLY A 7 -6.83 -15.62 -0.05
CA GLY A 7 -8.11 -16.27 -0.38
C GLY A 7 -9.35 -15.42 -0.09
N ASP A 8 -9.35 -14.60 0.97
CA ASP A 8 -10.53 -13.85 1.39
C ASP A 8 -10.40 -12.36 1.06
N CYS A 9 -11.10 -11.93 0.01
CA CYS A 9 -11.39 -10.52 -0.19
C CYS A 9 -12.58 -10.14 0.70
N TYR A 10 -12.31 -9.60 1.89
CA TYR A 10 -13.33 -9.18 2.87
C TYR A 10 -14.52 -8.39 2.27
N GLY A 11 -14.31 -7.62 1.19
CA GLY A 11 -15.38 -6.89 0.50
C GLY A 11 -16.23 -7.69 -0.51
N ARG A 12 -15.83 -8.90 -0.94
CA ARG A 12 -16.51 -9.66 -2.00
C ARG A 12 -17.35 -10.82 -1.46
N ASP A 13 -16.88 -11.48 -0.41
CA ASP A 13 -17.55 -12.66 0.14
C ASP A 13 -18.43 -12.33 1.36
N GLU A 14 -18.02 -11.37 2.19
CA GLU A 14 -18.74 -11.01 3.43
C GLU A 14 -19.58 -9.72 3.33
N HIS A 15 -19.59 -9.04 2.17
CA HIS A 15 -20.30 -7.77 1.95
C HIS A 15 -20.01 -6.71 3.03
N LYS A 16 -18.81 -6.73 3.62
CA LYS A 16 -18.38 -5.82 4.68
C LYS A 16 -16.95 -5.40 4.44
N GLY A 17 -16.56 -4.22 4.89
CA GLY A 17 -15.17 -3.82 4.81
C GLY A 17 -14.90 -2.53 5.56
N ASN A 18 -13.63 -2.29 5.86
CA ASN A 18 -13.21 -1.09 6.56
C ASN A 18 -12.39 -0.18 5.66
N VAL A 19 -12.52 1.12 5.89
CA VAL A 19 -11.69 2.15 5.28
C VAL A 19 -10.94 2.85 6.40
N SER A 20 -9.61 2.66 6.43
CA SER A 20 -8.71 3.42 7.29
C SER A 20 -8.22 4.66 6.54
N VAL A 21 -8.43 5.84 7.10
CA VAL A 21 -7.97 7.11 6.53
C VAL A 21 -6.56 7.37 7.03
N ILE A 22 -5.59 7.39 6.11
CA ILE A 22 -4.18 7.61 6.40
C ILE A 22 -3.97 9.10 6.73
N SER A 23 -3.25 9.40 7.79
CA SER A 23 -2.87 10.76 8.19
C SER A 23 -1.50 11.14 7.64
N ASN A 24 -1.12 12.41 7.80
CA ASN A 24 0.22 12.88 7.44
C ASN A 24 1.35 12.23 8.26
N ASP A 25 1.03 11.59 9.38
CA ASP A 25 1.98 10.80 10.18
C ASP A 25 2.17 9.38 9.63
N GLY A 26 1.44 9.01 8.56
CA GLY A 26 1.56 7.73 7.89
C GLY A 26 2.96 7.52 7.31
N THR A 27 3.63 6.45 7.73
CA THR A 27 4.97 6.12 7.23
C THR A 27 4.90 5.36 5.90
N PHE A 28 5.99 5.43 5.12
CA PHE A 28 6.09 4.69 3.86
C PHE A 28 5.95 3.17 4.03
N ASP A 29 6.24 2.63 5.22
CA ASP A 29 6.07 1.21 5.54
C ASP A 29 4.61 0.75 5.34
N ILE A 30 3.61 1.60 5.63
CA ILE A 30 2.19 1.29 5.40
C ILE A 30 1.92 1.08 3.90
N PHE A 31 2.40 2.00 3.07
CA PHE A 31 2.22 1.94 1.63
C PHE A 31 2.99 0.77 1.01
N LYS A 32 4.20 0.49 1.52
CA LYS A 32 5.01 -0.63 1.05
C LYS A 32 4.36 -1.97 1.35
N HIS A 33 3.80 -2.14 2.54
CA HIS A 33 3.16 -3.40 2.94
C HIS A 33 1.79 -3.59 2.30
N PHE A 34 0.90 -2.58 2.42
CA PHE A 34 -0.48 -2.71 1.97
C PHE A 34 -0.70 -2.36 0.49
N GLY A 35 0.15 -1.51 -0.08
CA GLY A 35 0.00 -0.95 -1.43
C GLY A 35 0.82 -1.63 -2.53
N PHE A 36 1.98 -2.22 -2.22
CA PHE A 36 2.84 -2.89 -3.22
C PHE A 36 2.79 -4.41 -3.18
N GLN A 37 1.89 -4.98 -2.38
CA GLN A 37 1.69 -6.42 -2.28
C GLN A 37 0.24 -6.79 -2.57
N SER A 38 0.05 -7.94 -3.19
CA SER A 38 -1.27 -8.53 -3.43
C SER A 38 -1.66 -9.37 -2.21
N GLY A 39 -2.84 -9.11 -1.64
CA GLY A 39 -3.34 -9.96 -0.54
C GLY A 39 -3.73 -11.36 -0.98
N ARG A 40 -3.85 -11.62 -2.29
CA ARG A 40 -4.07 -12.99 -2.79
C ARG A 40 -2.88 -13.90 -2.48
N ASP A 41 -1.69 -13.32 -2.47
CA ASP A 41 -0.43 -14.04 -2.37
C ASP A 41 0.18 -13.93 -0.98
N VAL A 42 -0.03 -12.79 -0.30
CA VAL A 42 0.52 -12.49 1.03
C VAL A 42 -0.61 -12.19 2.01
N ASP A 43 -0.62 -12.86 3.16
CA ASP A 43 -1.47 -12.45 4.28
C ASP A 43 -0.89 -11.19 4.92
N LYS A 44 -1.54 -10.05 4.72
CA LYS A 44 -1.05 -8.74 5.17
C LYS A 44 -1.30 -8.50 6.66
N PHE A 45 -2.17 -9.29 7.27
CA PHE A 45 -2.53 -9.21 8.69
C PHE A 45 -2.03 -10.43 9.49
N ALA A 46 -1.16 -11.25 8.91
CA ALA A 46 -0.50 -12.33 9.62
C ALA A 46 0.38 -11.76 10.73
N ASP A 47 -0.13 -11.81 11.95
CA ASP A 47 0.56 -11.45 13.17
C ASP A 47 1.20 -12.71 13.78
N ALA A 48 2.53 -12.75 13.81
CA ALA A 48 3.29 -13.85 14.41
C ALA A 48 3.39 -13.74 15.94
N SER A 49 3.03 -12.59 16.51
CA SER A 49 3.19 -12.24 17.93
C SER A 49 1.89 -12.23 18.72
N GLY A 50 0.73 -12.15 18.05
CA GLY A 50 -0.58 -12.04 18.70
C GLY A 50 -0.84 -10.67 19.34
N GLU A 51 -0.01 -9.66 19.05
CA GLU A 51 -0.12 -8.29 19.57
C GLU A 51 -0.93 -7.33 18.66
N MET A 52 -1.58 -7.85 17.63
CA MET A 52 -2.25 -7.09 16.57
C MET A 52 -1.30 -6.10 15.88
N LYS A 53 -0.10 -6.58 15.58
CA LYS A 53 0.93 -5.82 14.87
C LYS A 53 1.46 -6.59 13.67
N VAL A 54 1.80 -5.86 12.62
CA VAL A 54 2.40 -6.39 11.40
C VAL A 54 3.66 -5.61 11.05
N VAL A 55 4.49 -6.22 10.20
CA VAL A 55 5.78 -5.66 9.77
C VAL A 55 6.69 -5.40 10.98
N ASP A 56 7.04 -6.46 11.72
CA ASP A 56 7.95 -6.42 12.88
C ASP A 56 7.58 -5.35 13.93
N GLY A 57 6.28 -5.17 14.19
CA GLY A 57 5.80 -4.22 15.19
C GLY A 57 5.63 -2.78 14.70
N LYS A 58 5.90 -2.49 13.42
CA LYS A 58 5.83 -1.13 12.88
C LYS A 58 4.41 -0.65 12.60
N ILE A 59 3.48 -1.57 12.31
CA ILE A 59 2.10 -1.21 11.97
C ILE A 59 1.16 -1.94 12.92
N SER A 60 0.37 -1.18 13.66
CA SER A 60 -0.65 -1.70 14.57
C SER A 60 -2.03 -1.68 13.89
N TYR A 61 -2.81 -2.72 14.10
CA TYR A 61 -4.19 -2.81 13.64
C TYR A 61 -5.10 -3.26 14.78
N LYS A 62 -6.40 -3.06 14.61
CA LYS A 62 -7.45 -3.55 15.52
C LYS A 62 -8.55 -4.22 14.70
N ILE A 63 -9.35 -5.06 15.34
CA ILE A 63 -10.56 -5.63 14.73
C ILE A 63 -11.73 -4.76 15.14
N ALA A 64 -12.49 -4.26 14.17
CA ALA A 64 -13.71 -3.52 14.44
C ALA A 64 -14.85 -4.48 14.81
N GLU A 65 -15.97 -3.94 15.30
CA GLU A 65 -17.14 -4.74 15.70
C GLU A 65 -17.71 -5.61 14.58
N ASN A 66 -17.47 -5.24 13.32
CA ASN A 66 -17.89 -6.00 12.14
C ASN A 66 -16.96 -7.18 11.81
N GLY A 67 -15.92 -7.43 12.61
CA GLY A 67 -14.95 -8.52 12.41
C GLY A 67 -13.81 -8.18 11.45
N VAL A 68 -13.81 -7.00 10.83
CA VAL A 68 -12.82 -6.61 9.81
C VAL A 68 -11.67 -5.83 10.47
N PRO A 69 -10.39 -6.11 10.10
CA PRO A 69 -9.26 -5.34 10.60
C PRO A 69 -9.25 -3.90 10.06
N TYR A 70 -8.82 -2.96 10.89
CA TYR A 70 -8.50 -1.58 10.51
C TYR A 70 -7.13 -1.18 11.08
N ILE A 71 -6.38 -0.40 10.31
CA ILE A 71 -5.07 0.10 10.72
C ILE A 71 -5.26 1.25 11.71
N THR A 72 -4.42 1.31 12.73
CA THR A 72 -4.40 2.39 13.73
C THR A 72 -3.14 3.25 13.65
N THR A 73 -2.02 2.67 13.25
CA THR A 73 -0.76 3.42 13.04
C THR A 73 -0.87 4.30 11.79
N GLY A 74 -0.58 5.59 11.94
CA GLY A 74 -0.54 6.52 10.81
C GLY A 74 -1.90 6.78 10.16
N THR A 75 -2.99 6.58 10.90
CA THR A 75 -4.37 6.79 10.47
C THR A 75 -5.07 7.74 11.43
N ASN A 76 -5.92 8.64 10.91
CA ASN A 76 -6.67 9.59 11.74
C ASN A 76 -8.14 9.18 11.96
N ALA A 77 -8.71 8.36 11.09
CA ALA A 77 -10.08 7.88 11.23
C ALA A 77 -10.25 6.52 10.57
N TYR A 78 -11.32 5.80 10.94
CA TYR A 78 -11.78 4.67 10.17
C TYR A 78 -13.30 4.65 10.03
N PHE A 79 -13.76 3.95 9.00
CA PHE A 79 -15.17 3.68 8.72
C PHE A 79 -15.38 2.19 8.54
N SER A 80 -16.38 1.64 9.22
CA SER A 80 -16.91 0.31 8.95
C SER A 80 -18.04 0.44 7.95
N LEU A 81 -17.96 -0.33 6.88
CA LEU A 81 -18.87 -0.24 5.74
C LEU A 81 -19.56 -1.58 5.51
N LYS A 82 -20.84 -1.53 5.17
CA LYS A 82 -21.63 -2.64 4.64
C LYS A 82 -21.87 -2.41 3.15
N VAL A 83 -21.50 -3.37 2.31
CA VAL A 83 -21.65 -3.29 0.86
C VAL A 83 -23.11 -3.55 0.49
N GLU A 84 -23.78 -2.54 -0.08
CA GLU A 84 -25.17 -2.64 -0.53
C GLU A 84 -25.24 -2.99 -2.02
N GLN A 85 -24.34 -2.42 -2.83
CA GLN A 85 -24.33 -2.66 -4.27
C GLN A 85 -22.91 -2.75 -4.81
N THR A 86 -22.76 -3.56 -5.84
CA THR A 86 -21.51 -3.74 -6.57
C THR A 86 -21.77 -3.44 -8.04
N VAL A 87 -21.03 -2.48 -8.60
CA VAL A 87 -21.14 -2.05 -10.00
C VAL A 87 -19.85 -2.38 -10.71
N ASP A 88 -19.94 -3.18 -11.78
CA ASP A 88 -18.79 -3.53 -12.62
C ASP A 88 -18.51 -2.42 -13.65
N LEU A 89 -17.27 -1.93 -13.67
CA LEU A 89 -16.75 -0.93 -14.61
C LEU A 89 -15.64 -1.53 -15.49
N GLY A 90 -15.59 -2.86 -15.61
CA GLY A 90 -14.65 -3.62 -16.42
C GLY A 90 -13.28 -3.79 -15.74
N SER A 91 -12.46 -2.74 -15.74
CA SER A 91 -11.13 -2.79 -15.08
C SER A 91 -11.21 -2.60 -13.56
N HIS A 92 -12.28 -1.99 -13.09
CA HIS A 92 -12.52 -1.66 -11.69
C HIS A 92 -13.94 -2.08 -11.31
N THR A 93 -14.12 -2.38 -10.02
CA THR A 93 -15.44 -2.60 -9.44
C THR A 93 -15.71 -1.50 -8.43
N LEU A 94 -16.82 -0.78 -8.60
CA LEU A 94 -17.29 0.21 -7.65
C LEU A 94 -18.20 -0.47 -6.62
N PHE A 95 -17.88 -0.27 -5.34
CA PHE A 95 -18.71 -0.74 -4.24
C PHE A 95 -19.45 0.46 -3.64
N ILE A 96 -20.77 0.37 -3.57
CA ILE A 96 -21.63 1.34 -2.90
C ILE A 96 -21.94 0.77 -1.52
N CYS A 97 -21.52 1.48 -0.48
CA CYS A 97 -21.58 0.99 0.88
C CYS A 97 -22.29 1.95 1.82
N GLU A 98 -23.01 1.39 2.79
CA GLU A 98 -23.58 2.10 3.94
C GLU A 98 -22.56 2.10 5.10
N PRO A 99 -22.24 3.27 5.70
CA PRO A 99 -21.38 3.32 6.88
C PRO A 99 -22.13 2.85 8.12
N THR A 100 -21.65 1.79 8.77
CA THR A 100 -22.25 1.22 9.98
C THR A 100 -21.58 1.70 11.26
N ALA A 101 -20.31 2.10 11.20
CA ALA A 101 -19.58 2.69 12.31
C ALA A 101 -18.50 3.64 11.78
N MET A 102 -18.14 4.63 12.59
CA MET A 102 -17.04 5.54 12.32
C MET A 102 -16.39 6.00 13.62
N GLU A 103 -15.08 6.19 13.59
CA GLU A 103 -14.31 6.66 14.75
C GLU A 103 -13.19 7.58 14.31
N VAL A 104 -12.96 8.65 15.07
CA VAL A 104 -11.81 9.53 14.93
C VAL A 104 -10.73 9.06 15.91
N LEU A 105 -9.58 8.68 15.37
CA LEU A 105 -8.43 8.17 16.14
C LEU A 105 -7.44 9.29 16.49
N SER A 106 -7.34 10.32 15.65
CA SER A 106 -6.42 11.46 15.85
C SER A 106 -6.94 12.71 15.12
N ASP A 107 -6.56 13.89 15.61
CA ASP A 107 -6.81 15.19 14.96
C ASP A 107 -5.78 15.53 13.85
N THR A 108 -4.81 14.65 13.58
CA THR A 108 -3.85 14.84 12.49
C THR A 108 -4.58 14.95 11.14
N SER A 109 -4.15 15.89 10.30
CA SER A 109 -4.69 16.06 8.94
C SER A 109 -4.51 14.81 8.07
N SER A 110 -5.52 14.54 7.24
CA SER A 110 -5.52 13.40 6.32
C SER A 110 -4.44 13.57 5.25
N CYS A 111 -3.81 12.46 4.89
CA CYS A 111 -2.86 12.39 3.80
C CYS A 111 -3.59 12.54 2.46
N THR A 112 -3.36 13.66 1.78
CA THR A 112 -3.80 13.83 0.40
C THR A 112 -2.87 13.08 -0.54
N TYR A 113 -3.36 12.73 -1.73
CA TYR A 113 -2.52 12.10 -2.75
C TYR A 113 -1.31 12.98 -3.13
N GLU A 114 -1.50 14.29 -3.16
CA GLU A 114 -0.41 15.25 -3.37
C GLU A 114 0.63 15.20 -2.24
N TYR A 115 0.17 15.17 -0.98
CA TYR A 115 1.07 15.07 0.17
C TYR A 115 1.88 13.76 0.13
N TYR A 116 1.24 12.65 -0.23
CA TYR A 116 1.90 11.37 -0.41
C TYR A 116 3.04 11.45 -1.43
N GLN A 117 2.79 11.99 -2.63
CA GLN A 117 3.81 12.11 -3.69
C GLN A 117 4.98 13.01 -3.29
N ASN A 118 4.71 14.08 -2.53
CA ASN A 118 5.71 15.09 -2.20
C ASN A 118 6.54 14.75 -0.95
N ASN A 119 5.94 14.08 0.04
CA ASN A 119 6.50 13.93 1.39
C ASN A 119 6.68 12.49 1.87
N ILE A 120 5.84 11.54 1.44
CA ILE A 120 5.87 10.16 1.97
C ILE A 120 6.54 9.21 1.00
N LYS A 121 6.25 9.34 -0.31
CA LYS A 121 6.90 8.53 -1.34
C LYS A 121 8.40 8.91 -1.36
N PRO A 122 9.32 7.96 -1.14
CA PRO A 122 10.74 8.22 -1.23
C PRO A 122 11.03 8.82 -2.60
N LYS A 123 11.67 10.00 -2.60
CA LYS A 123 12.18 10.56 -3.84
C LYS A 123 13.24 9.61 -4.38
N PRO A 124 13.35 9.43 -5.71
CA PRO A 124 14.41 8.64 -6.30
C PRO A 124 15.76 9.17 -5.79
N GLU A 125 16.42 8.44 -4.89
CA GLU A 125 17.80 8.70 -4.56
C GLU A 125 18.64 8.18 -5.73
N ALA A 126 19.38 9.09 -6.36
CA ALA A 126 20.32 8.74 -7.42
C ALA A 126 21.42 7.87 -6.80
N VAL A 127 21.42 6.58 -7.13
CA VAL A 127 22.52 5.67 -6.76
C VAL A 127 23.65 5.91 -7.75
N GLY A 128 24.35 7.03 -7.60
CA GLY A 128 25.54 7.38 -8.40
C GLY A 128 25.42 8.75 -9.08
N THR A 129 26.35 9.65 -8.77
CA THR A 129 26.80 10.66 -9.74
C THR A 129 27.69 9.92 -10.72
N THR A 130 27.15 9.54 -11.88
CA THR A 130 28.00 8.99 -12.92
C THR A 130 28.28 10.00 -14.03
N PRO A 131 29.47 9.93 -14.65
CA PRO A 131 29.83 10.78 -15.77
C PRO A 131 28.78 10.69 -16.89
N LYS A 132 28.62 11.76 -17.66
CA LYS A 132 27.67 11.84 -18.80
C LYS A 132 27.66 10.54 -19.63
N GLY A 133 26.48 9.92 -19.78
CA GLY A 133 26.26 8.83 -20.74
C GLY A 133 25.94 7.45 -20.18
N GLU A 134 25.78 7.27 -18.87
CA GLU A 134 25.41 5.96 -18.31
C GLU A 134 23.90 5.67 -18.39
N THR A 135 23.60 4.38 -18.58
CA THR A 135 22.22 3.88 -18.60
C THR A 135 21.69 3.79 -17.16
N VAL A 136 20.59 4.48 -16.88
CA VAL A 136 19.86 4.38 -15.61
C VAL A 136 18.58 3.58 -15.83
N TRP A 137 18.27 2.67 -14.93
CA TRP A 137 17.02 1.91 -14.92
C TRP A 137 16.15 2.40 -13.76
N ARG A 138 14.98 2.94 -14.06
CA ARG A 138 14.03 3.45 -13.06
C ARG A 138 12.85 2.50 -12.92
N CYS A 139 12.54 2.08 -11.70
CA CYS A 139 11.30 1.35 -11.40
C CYS A 139 10.08 2.26 -11.59
N ARG A 140 9.13 1.86 -12.44
CA ARG A 140 7.88 2.60 -12.69
C ARG A 140 6.94 2.64 -11.49
N ILE A 141 7.04 1.67 -10.60
CA ILE A 141 6.16 1.52 -9.43
C ILE A 141 6.60 2.47 -8.30
N CYS A 142 7.84 2.31 -7.83
CA CYS A 142 8.33 3.04 -6.66
C CYS A 142 9.33 4.16 -6.98
N GLY A 143 9.85 4.24 -8.21
CA GLY A 143 10.84 5.25 -8.61
C GLY A 143 12.30 4.92 -8.24
N TYR A 144 12.61 3.71 -7.78
CA TYR A 144 13.99 3.29 -7.51
C TYR A 144 14.85 3.36 -8.77
N GLU A 145 16.01 4.01 -8.71
CA GLU A 145 16.98 4.08 -9.81
C GLU A 145 18.15 3.12 -9.55
N TRP A 146 18.48 2.30 -10.55
CA TRP A 146 19.66 1.45 -10.60
C TRP A 146 20.54 1.87 -11.78
N VAL A 147 21.86 1.90 -11.59
CA VAL A 147 22.81 2.34 -12.62
C VAL A 147 23.58 1.14 -13.16
N GLY A 148 23.58 1.00 -14.48
CA GLY A 148 24.32 -0.02 -15.21
C GLY A 148 23.76 -0.26 -16.62
N GLU A 149 24.57 -0.82 -17.50
CA GLU A 149 24.21 -1.01 -18.92
C GLU A 149 23.01 -1.94 -19.09
N GLU A 150 23.01 -3.07 -18.39
CA GLU A 150 21.96 -4.07 -18.41
C GLU A 150 21.51 -4.43 -17.00
N LEU A 151 20.20 -4.31 -16.75
CA LEU A 151 19.60 -4.78 -15.51
C LEU A 151 19.51 -6.32 -15.53
N PRO A 152 19.97 -7.05 -14.50
CA PRO A 152 19.86 -8.51 -14.46
C PRO A 152 18.43 -9.03 -14.64
N ASP A 153 18.26 -10.18 -15.30
CA ASP A 153 16.92 -10.74 -15.57
C ASP A 153 16.15 -11.16 -14.32
N ASP A 154 16.87 -11.51 -13.26
CA ASP A 154 16.36 -11.87 -11.94
C ASP A 154 16.30 -10.67 -10.98
N PHE A 155 16.53 -9.44 -11.48
CA PHE A 155 16.53 -8.26 -10.63
C PHE A 155 15.13 -8.00 -10.05
N ILE A 156 15.07 -7.96 -8.71
CA ILE A 156 13.88 -7.63 -7.95
C ILE A 156 14.11 -6.27 -7.28
N CYS A 157 13.19 -5.33 -7.52
CA CYS A 157 13.28 -4.00 -6.92
C CYS A 157 13.43 -4.11 -5.38
N PRO A 158 14.47 -3.53 -4.77
CA PRO A 158 14.69 -3.65 -3.32
C PRO A 158 13.59 -2.95 -2.51
N ILE A 159 12.91 -1.96 -3.09
CA ILE A 159 11.86 -1.17 -2.44
C ILE A 159 10.49 -1.85 -2.57
N CYS A 160 10.01 -2.11 -3.79
CA CYS A 160 8.64 -2.58 -4.03
C CYS A 160 8.53 -4.05 -4.45
N LYS A 161 9.65 -4.77 -4.52
CA LYS A 161 9.72 -6.22 -4.84
C LYS A 161 9.12 -6.63 -6.21
N HIS A 162 8.92 -5.67 -7.09
CA HIS A 162 8.50 -5.92 -8.48
C HIS A 162 9.70 -6.35 -9.35
N PRO A 163 9.47 -7.17 -10.39
CA PRO A 163 10.52 -7.68 -11.27
C PRO A 163 11.08 -6.61 -12.22
N LYS A 164 12.18 -6.92 -12.91
CA LYS A 164 12.78 -6.11 -13.98
C LYS A 164 11.79 -5.59 -15.03
N ALA A 165 10.70 -6.31 -15.31
CA ALA A 165 9.68 -5.88 -16.28
C ALA A 165 9.05 -4.51 -15.95
N ASP A 166 9.06 -4.13 -14.67
CA ASP A 166 8.54 -2.84 -14.20
C ASP A 166 9.61 -1.73 -14.18
N PHE A 167 10.79 -1.96 -14.74
CA PHE A 167 11.84 -0.96 -14.91
C PHE A 167 11.83 -0.36 -16.32
N GLU A 168 12.12 0.93 -16.40
CA GLU A 168 12.33 1.64 -17.65
C GLU A 168 13.72 2.23 -17.75
N LYS A 169 14.27 2.19 -18.96
CA LYS A 169 15.56 2.78 -19.27
C LYS A 169 15.41 4.30 -19.40
N VAL A 170 16.14 5.03 -18.55
CA VAL A 170 16.28 6.47 -18.56
C VAL A 170 17.72 6.78 -19.00
N VAL A 171 17.86 7.47 -20.13
CA VAL A 171 19.17 7.94 -20.61
C VAL A 171 19.35 9.38 -20.11
N ARG A 172 20.46 9.65 -19.40
CA ARG A 172 20.80 10.99 -18.87
C ARG A 172 22.14 11.49 -19.41
#